data_AF-A0A1G2YQ00-F1
#
_entry.id   AF-A0A1G2YQ00-F1
#
_cell.length_a   1.000
_cell.length_b   1.000
_cell.length_c   1.000
_cell.angle_alpha   90.00
_cell.angle_beta   90.00
_cell.angle_gamma   90.00
#
_symmetry.space_group_name_H-M   'P 1'
#
loop_
_entity.id
_entity.type
_entity.pdbx_description
1 polymer ?
#
loop_
_entity_poly.entity_id
_entity_poly.type
_entity_poly.pdbx_seq_one_letter_code
_entity_poly.pdbx_strand_id
1 'polypeptide(L)'
;KYVDVRNDLIGEMGAEFFLKKGYKSFAFCGFEDYYWSHEREEAFRKRIEASHYNMHTYYHRRSQQKVENFEKNRQNGLITWLMDLPKPIGLMTCSDICASYVLDACRLQKLHVPEEIAVLGVGNDEMLAKLCNPQLSSVELDFQQVGYHGAELLQSMIMKANGSGQNVTDMGPMALRIRRSAEVNAIYDKDVANALKYIRAHVCELIQVQDVVNATTLSRRALYERFQKVVGHGIYTEIRNVRVEYIASMLIDTGASILDIARTFGYCGEGNFGRYFRCIKGMSPRKYRSLYHQIRLSRYNPQ
;
A
#
# COMPACT_ATOMS: atom_id res chain seq x y z
N LYS A 1 20.77 7.12 25.44
CA LYS A 1 21.26 6.00 24.59
C LYS A 1 20.05 5.38 23.94
N TYR A 2 20.11 5.07 22.66
CA TYR A 2 18.99 4.48 21.95
C TYR A 2 19.49 3.54 20.86
N VAL A 3 18.59 2.67 20.43
CA VAL A 3 18.74 1.76 19.32
C VAL A 3 17.66 2.15 18.33
N ASP A 4 18.04 2.52 17.11
CA ASP A 4 17.10 2.96 16.08
C ASP A 4 17.54 2.49 14.69
N VAL A 5 16.59 2.54 13.76
CA VAL A 5 16.81 2.22 12.35
C VAL A 5 17.32 3.45 11.60
N ARG A 6 18.00 3.20 10.47
CA ARG A 6 18.45 4.26 9.56
C ARG A 6 17.27 4.83 8.75
N ASN A 7 16.56 5.78 9.34
CA ASN A 7 15.42 6.48 8.71
C ASN A 7 15.81 7.17 7.40
N ASP A 8 17.04 7.66 7.32
CA ASP A 8 17.63 8.22 6.11
C ASP A 8 17.71 7.21 4.96
N LEU A 9 18.28 6.02 5.23
CA LEU A 9 18.38 4.96 4.22
C LEU A 9 17.01 4.40 3.81
N ILE A 10 16.04 4.40 4.74
CA ILE A 10 14.65 3.99 4.46
C ILE A 10 14.00 4.97 3.48
N GLY A 11 14.10 6.28 3.73
CA GLY A 11 13.59 7.33 2.86
C GLY A 11 14.23 7.29 1.47
N GLU A 12 15.56 7.17 1.41
CA GLU A 12 16.30 7.05 0.15
C GLU A 12 15.89 5.82 -0.66
N MET A 13 15.75 4.66 -0.01
CA MET A 13 15.31 3.42 -0.66
C MET A 13 13.91 3.56 -1.30
N GLY A 14 12.98 4.23 -0.61
CA GLY A 14 11.64 4.50 -1.15
C GLY A 14 11.68 5.43 -2.37
N ALA A 15 12.54 6.44 -2.36
CA ALA A 15 12.70 7.39 -3.47
C ALA A 15 13.28 6.68 -4.70
N GLU A 16 14.36 5.92 -4.51
CA GLU A 16 14.98 5.10 -5.55
C GLU A 16 14.01 4.12 -6.17
N PHE A 17 13.15 3.50 -5.36
CA PHE A 17 12.14 2.58 -5.83
C PHE A 17 11.18 3.24 -6.84
N PHE A 18 10.60 4.39 -6.50
CA PHE A 18 9.66 5.07 -7.41
C PHE A 18 10.35 5.69 -8.62
N LEU A 19 11.57 6.22 -8.46
CA LEU A 19 12.37 6.74 -9.57
C LEU A 19 12.67 5.65 -10.61
N LYS A 20 13.10 4.45 -10.16
CA LYS A 20 13.35 3.30 -11.04
C LYS A 20 12.08 2.81 -11.75
N LYS A 21 10.91 2.99 -11.15
CA LYS A 21 9.60 2.71 -11.77
C LYS A 21 9.10 3.80 -12.72
N GLY A 22 9.88 4.86 -12.91
CA GLY A 22 9.61 5.91 -13.88
C GLY A 22 8.58 6.95 -13.45
N TYR A 23 8.23 7.01 -12.16
CA TYR A 23 7.35 8.08 -11.66
C TYR A 23 8.03 9.45 -11.81
N LYS A 24 7.22 10.48 -12.08
CA LYS A 24 7.64 11.88 -12.22
C LYS A 24 7.02 12.81 -11.17
N SER A 25 6.03 12.28 -10.45
CA SER A 25 5.35 12.95 -9.36
C SER A 25 5.49 12.06 -8.13
N PHE A 26 5.75 12.68 -6.98
CA PHE A 26 6.03 11.98 -5.73
C PHE A 26 5.24 12.58 -4.58
N ALA A 27 4.86 11.75 -3.63
CA ALA A 27 4.22 12.18 -2.41
C ALA A 27 4.76 11.42 -1.20
N PHE A 28 4.74 12.09 -0.04
CA PHE A 28 5.01 11.48 1.25
C PHE A 28 3.81 11.70 2.19
N CYS A 29 3.37 10.63 2.85
CA CYS A 29 2.33 10.71 3.88
C CYS A 29 2.88 10.26 5.24
N GLY A 30 2.79 11.13 6.24
CA GLY A 30 3.45 10.96 7.53
C GLY A 30 2.55 11.22 8.74
N PHE A 31 3.17 11.17 9.92
CA PHE A 31 2.59 11.62 11.18
C PHE A 31 3.40 12.80 11.71
N GLU A 32 2.73 13.91 12.03
CA GLU A 32 3.42 15.17 12.42
C GLU A 32 4.18 15.02 13.74
N ASP A 33 3.67 14.18 14.64
CA ASP A 33 4.15 14.07 16.02
C ASP A 33 5.34 13.11 16.22
N TYR A 34 5.88 12.53 15.14
CA TYR A 34 6.93 11.50 15.21
C TYR A 34 8.19 11.91 14.44
N TYR A 35 9.31 12.07 15.13
CA TYR A 35 10.58 12.49 14.53
C TYR A 35 11.03 11.57 13.38
N TRP A 36 10.92 10.25 13.54
CA TRP A 36 11.28 9.27 12.51
C TRP A 36 10.41 9.38 11.25
N SER A 37 9.23 9.99 11.35
CA SER A 37 8.37 10.29 10.19
C SER A 37 9.00 11.40 9.34
N HIS A 38 9.50 12.45 9.99
CA HIS A 38 10.18 13.58 9.34
C HIS A 38 11.55 13.18 8.77
N GLU A 39 12.35 12.38 9.49
CA GLU A 39 13.65 11.93 8.96
C GLU A 39 13.51 11.10 7.67
N ARG A 40 12.49 10.23 7.60
CA ARG A 40 12.18 9.47 6.38
C ARG A 40 11.73 10.38 5.25
N GLU A 41 10.90 11.38 5.56
CA GLU A 41 10.41 12.36 4.59
C GLU A 41 11.55 13.21 4.02
N GLU A 42 12.44 13.71 4.88
CA GLU A 42 13.56 14.56 4.48
C GLU A 42 14.52 13.81 3.56
N ALA A 43 14.85 12.55 3.89
CA ALA A 43 15.71 11.74 3.04
C ALA A 43 15.04 11.36 1.70
N PHE A 44 13.75 11.03 1.73
CA PHE A 44 12.96 10.78 0.52
C PHE A 44 12.92 12.04 -0.37
N ARG A 45 12.60 13.20 0.21
CA ARG A 45 12.60 14.52 -0.47
C ARG A 45 13.95 14.84 -1.10
N LYS A 46 15.02 14.78 -0.31
CA LYS A 46 16.39 15.09 -0.75
C LYS A 46 16.77 14.26 -1.97
N ARG A 47 16.43 12.97 -1.97
CA ARG A 47 16.72 12.09 -3.11
C ARG A 47 15.86 12.42 -4.33
N ILE A 48 14.59 12.77 -4.17
CA ILE A 48 13.70 13.17 -5.27
C ILE A 48 14.14 14.50 -5.90
N GLU A 49 14.46 15.49 -5.08
CA GLU A 49 14.92 16.82 -5.50
C GLU A 49 16.28 16.75 -6.23
N ALA A 50 17.16 15.84 -5.81
CA ALA A 50 18.41 15.52 -6.53
C ALA A 50 18.18 14.97 -7.96
N SER A 51 16.97 14.50 -8.27
CA SER A 51 16.55 14.11 -9.62
C SER A 51 15.66 15.15 -10.32
N HIS A 52 15.63 16.38 -9.80
CA HIS A 52 14.88 17.52 -10.36
C HIS A 52 13.37 17.33 -10.42
N TYR A 53 12.81 16.53 -9.52
CA TYR A 53 11.37 16.39 -9.34
C TYR A 53 10.91 17.07 -8.05
N ASN A 54 9.64 17.45 -8.02
CA ASN A 54 8.98 17.99 -6.84
C ASN A 54 8.20 16.91 -6.10
N MET A 55 7.88 17.19 -4.84
CA MET A 55 7.17 16.26 -3.96
C MET A 55 6.08 16.95 -3.14
N HIS A 56 4.98 16.24 -2.93
CA HIS A 56 3.88 16.66 -2.06
C HIS A 56 3.97 15.98 -0.70
N THR A 57 3.52 16.65 0.36
CA THR A 57 3.50 16.09 1.72
C THR A 57 2.15 16.23 2.37
N TYR A 58 1.77 15.22 3.14
CA TYR A 58 0.63 15.27 4.05
C TYR A 58 0.99 14.66 5.39
N TYR A 59 0.65 15.35 6.47
CA TYR A 59 0.85 14.84 7.83
C TYR A 59 -0.47 14.67 8.55
N HIS A 60 -0.63 13.50 9.17
CA HIS A 60 -1.68 13.28 10.14
C HIS A 60 -1.30 13.94 11.47
N ARG A 61 -2.16 14.85 11.94
CA ARG A 61 -2.11 15.42 13.30
C ARG A 61 -2.84 14.54 14.31
N ARG A 62 -2.29 14.37 15.51
CA ARG A 62 -3.04 13.83 16.65
C ARG A 62 -3.90 14.96 17.25
N SER A 63 -5.22 14.90 17.09
CA SER A 63 -6.14 15.86 17.74
C SER A 63 -6.46 15.42 19.17
N GLN A 64 -6.57 16.37 20.10
CA GLN A 64 -7.07 16.16 21.47
C GLN A 64 -8.61 16.08 21.56
N GLN A 65 -9.34 16.12 20.43
CA GLN A 65 -10.80 16.09 20.39
C GLN A 65 -11.38 14.65 20.51
N LYS A 66 -12.66 14.54 20.91
CA LYS A 66 -13.41 13.27 20.99
C LYS A 66 -13.23 12.44 19.70
N VAL A 67 -12.90 11.16 19.87
CA VAL A 67 -12.47 10.20 18.84
C VAL A 67 -13.36 10.19 17.58
N GLU A 68 -14.69 10.23 17.74
CA GLU A 68 -15.64 10.08 16.62
C GLU A 68 -15.63 11.22 15.59
N ASN A 69 -15.50 12.49 16.04
CA ASN A 69 -15.46 13.63 15.11
C ASN A 69 -14.10 13.79 14.43
N PHE A 70 -13.04 13.29 15.08
CA PHE A 70 -11.68 13.34 14.54
C PHE A 70 -11.48 12.36 13.39
N GLU A 71 -11.98 11.13 13.49
CA GLU A 71 -11.82 10.12 12.45
C GLU A 71 -12.37 10.56 11.10
N LYS A 72 -13.58 11.14 11.12
CA LYS A 72 -14.27 11.64 9.93
C LYS A 72 -13.53 12.83 9.32
N ASN A 73 -13.07 13.77 10.15
CA ASN A 73 -12.33 14.95 9.68
C ASN A 73 -10.92 14.60 9.16
N ARG A 74 -10.22 13.67 9.83
CA ARG A 74 -8.89 13.19 9.41
C ARG A 74 -8.95 12.44 8.09
N GLN A 75 -10.00 11.65 7.87
CA GLN A 75 -10.23 10.97 6.59
C GLN A 75 -10.57 11.98 5.48
N ASN A 76 -11.38 13.00 5.75
CA ASN A 76 -11.75 14.01 4.75
C ASN A 76 -10.55 14.83 4.24
N GLY A 77 -9.64 15.24 5.13
CA GLY A 77 -8.42 15.96 4.74
C GLY A 77 -7.51 15.13 3.85
N LEU A 78 -7.26 13.87 4.23
CA LEU A 78 -6.46 12.93 3.45
C LEU A 78 -7.09 12.65 2.08
N ILE A 79 -8.41 12.42 2.04
CA ILE A 79 -9.16 12.19 0.80
C ILE A 79 -8.99 13.36 -0.17
N THR A 80 -9.21 14.58 0.32
CA THR A 80 -9.11 15.80 -0.51
C THR A 80 -7.70 15.94 -1.08
N TRP A 81 -6.69 15.76 -0.23
CA TRP A 81 -5.29 15.81 -0.67
C TRP A 81 -4.99 14.76 -1.75
N LEU A 82 -5.39 13.49 -1.55
CA LEU A 82 -5.16 12.42 -2.54
C LEU A 82 -5.85 12.69 -3.89
N MET A 83 -7.02 13.33 -3.88
CA MET A 83 -7.72 13.72 -5.11
C MET A 83 -6.96 14.78 -5.90
N ASP A 84 -6.36 15.75 -5.21
CA ASP A 84 -5.66 16.89 -5.82
C ASP A 84 -4.26 16.54 -6.33
N LEU A 85 -3.69 15.40 -5.91
CA LEU A 85 -2.38 14.96 -6.38
C LEU A 85 -2.36 14.71 -7.90
N PRO A 86 -1.27 15.09 -8.59
CA PRO A 86 -1.07 14.74 -10.00
C PRO A 86 -0.98 13.21 -10.15
N LYS A 87 -1.46 12.65 -11.26
CA LYS A 87 -1.49 11.19 -11.49
C LYS A 87 -0.79 10.85 -12.81
N PRO A 88 -0.04 9.73 -12.90
CA PRO A 88 0.27 8.79 -11.83
C PRO A 88 1.30 9.34 -10.82
N ILE A 89 1.20 8.94 -9.55
CA ILE A 89 2.09 9.38 -8.45
C ILE A 89 2.61 8.20 -7.61
N GLY A 90 3.89 8.28 -7.25
CA GLY A 90 4.51 7.39 -6.27
C GLY A 90 4.39 7.98 -4.88
N LEU A 91 3.67 7.31 -3.99
CA LEU A 91 3.40 7.76 -2.63
C LEU A 91 4.10 6.83 -1.63
N MET A 92 5.09 7.36 -0.91
CA MET A 92 5.70 6.69 0.23
C MET A 92 4.97 7.10 1.51
N THR A 93 4.74 6.17 2.43
CA THR A 93 4.26 6.50 3.78
C THR A 93 5.32 6.25 4.83
N CYS A 94 5.20 6.95 5.95
CA CYS A 94 6.14 6.77 7.04
C CYS A 94 6.03 5.40 7.72
N SER A 95 4.90 4.69 7.58
CA SER A 95 4.69 3.34 8.11
C SER A 95 3.57 2.59 7.40
N ASP A 96 3.48 1.28 7.59
CA ASP A 96 2.38 0.45 7.06
C ASP A 96 1.00 0.84 7.60
N ILE A 97 0.93 1.33 8.84
CA ILE A 97 -0.31 1.86 9.42
C ILE A 97 -0.75 3.11 8.64
N CYS A 98 0.17 4.03 8.37
CA CYS A 98 -0.11 5.21 7.55
C CYS A 98 -0.53 4.82 6.12
N ALA A 99 0.16 3.86 5.51
CA ALA A 99 -0.22 3.31 4.20
C ALA A 99 -1.64 2.75 4.20
N SER A 100 -2.05 2.09 5.28
CA SER A 100 -3.39 1.54 5.40
C SER A 100 -4.48 2.62 5.37
N TYR A 101 -4.21 3.80 5.95
CA TYR A 101 -5.13 4.94 5.87
C TYR A 101 -5.22 5.50 4.46
N VAL A 102 -4.08 5.58 3.74
CA VAL A 102 -4.04 6.00 2.33
C VAL A 102 -4.84 5.04 1.46
N LEU A 103 -4.62 3.73 1.59
CA LEU A 103 -5.32 2.71 0.81
C LEU A 103 -6.83 2.70 1.10
N ASP A 104 -7.23 2.89 2.36
CA ASP A 104 -8.63 3.04 2.74
C ASP A 104 -9.27 4.28 2.10
N ALA A 105 -8.58 5.42 2.14
CA ALA A 105 -9.05 6.66 1.51
C ALA A 105 -9.18 6.51 -0.02
N CYS A 106 -8.18 5.91 -0.68
CA CYS A 106 -8.24 5.62 -2.11
C CYS A 106 -9.45 4.75 -2.46
N ARG A 107 -9.67 3.67 -1.69
CA ARG A 107 -10.79 2.74 -1.91
C ARG A 107 -12.15 3.43 -1.76
N LEU A 108 -12.33 4.25 -0.73
CA LEU A 108 -13.58 4.99 -0.50
C LEU A 108 -13.92 5.94 -1.66
N GLN A 109 -12.90 6.48 -2.33
CA GLN A 109 -13.05 7.45 -3.42
C GLN A 109 -12.83 6.83 -4.80
N LYS A 110 -12.73 5.50 -4.86
CA LYS A 110 -12.46 4.74 -6.10
C LYS A 110 -11.21 5.23 -6.85
N LEU A 111 -10.23 5.78 -6.14
CA LEU A 111 -8.92 6.10 -6.70
C LEU A 111 -8.17 4.79 -6.94
N HIS A 112 -7.60 4.64 -8.12
CA HIS A 112 -7.00 3.39 -8.55
C HIS A 112 -5.58 3.24 -8.05
N VAL A 113 -5.35 2.19 -7.26
CA VAL A 113 -4.03 1.77 -6.80
C VAL A 113 -3.69 0.47 -7.53
N PRO A 114 -2.48 0.32 -8.11
CA PRO A 114 -1.36 1.28 -8.13
C PRO A 114 -1.35 2.29 -9.30
N GLU A 115 -2.32 2.23 -10.21
CA GLU A 115 -2.26 2.89 -11.53
C GLU A 115 -2.28 4.43 -11.46
N GLU A 116 -3.08 4.98 -10.56
CA GLU A 116 -3.12 6.43 -10.31
C GLU A 116 -2.23 6.81 -9.14
N ILE A 117 -2.25 6.01 -8.07
CA ILE A 117 -1.49 6.24 -6.85
C ILE A 117 -0.84 4.94 -6.43
N ALA A 118 0.46 4.79 -6.64
CA ALA A 118 1.22 3.66 -6.11
C ALA A 118 1.66 3.96 -4.66
N VAL A 119 1.44 3.02 -3.75
CA VAL A 119 1.65 3.20 -2.31
C VAL A 119 2.71 2.25 -1.79
N LEU A 120 3.75 2.80 -1.16
CA LEU A 120 4.83 2.06 -0.49
C LEU A 120 4.82 2.38 1.01
N GLY A 121 4.63 1.37 1.84
CA GLY A 121 4.72 1.45 3.30
C GLY A 121 6.12 1.20 3.85
N VAL A 122 6.22 1.21 5.18
CA VAL A 122 7.46 0.90 5.92
C VAL A 122 7.11 0.08 7.15
N GLY A 123 7.84 -1.02 7.36
CA GLY A 123 7.74 -1.93 8.49
C GLY A 123 7.50 -3.37 8.08
N ASN A 124 6.83 -3.61 6.95
CA ASN A 124 6.40 -4.93 6.49
C ASN A 124 5.64 -5.73 7.59
N ASP A 125 4.66 -5.11 8.23
CA ASP A 125 3.68 -5.85 9.04
C ASP A 125 2.91 -6.80 8.12
N GLU A 126 3.30 -8.07 8.14
CA GLU A 126 2.83 -9.05 7.16
C GLU A 126 1.30 -9.25 7.22
N MET A 127 0.72 -9.14 8.43
CA MET A 127 -0.70 -9.29 8.63
C MET A 127 -1.46 -8.09 8.06
N LEU A 128 -1.01 -6.89 8.42
CA LEU A 128 -1.56 -5.64 7.92
C LEU A 128 -1.45 -5.56 6.39
N ALA A 129 -0.28 -5.88 5.85
CA ALA A 129 0.00 -5.82 4.42
C ALA A 129 -0.89 -6.77 3.60
N LYS A 130 -1.19 -7.96 4.11
CA LYS A 130 -2.10 -8.92 3.48
C LYS A 130 -3.57 -8.50 3.55
N LEU A 131 -3.97 -7.77 4.59
CA LEU A 131 -5.34 -7.29 4.79
C LEU A 131 -5.64 -5.98 4.05
N CYS A 132 -4.62 -5.20 3.69
CA CYS A 132 -4.81 -4.06 2.80
C CYS A 132 -5.38 -4.50 1.45
N ASN A 133 -6.19 -3.60 0.85
CA ASN A 133 -6.79 -3.82 -0.46
C ASN A 133 -6.55 -2.60 -1.36
N PRO A 134 -5.63 -2.68 -2.34
CA PRO A 134 -4.76 -3.82 -2.67
C PRO A 134 -3.71 -4.17 -1.59
N GLN A 135 -3.06 -5.34 -1.71
CA GLN A 135 -2.02 -5.77 -0.75
C GLN A 135 -0.84 -4.80 -0.74
N LEU A 136 -0.35 -4.45 0.44
CA LEU A 136 0.62 -3.37 0.64
C LEU A 136 2.05 -3.80 0.33
N SER A 137 2.72 -3.06 -0.55
CA SER A 137 4.17 -3.07 -0.70
C SER A 137 4.81 -2.32 0.46
N SER A 138 5.92 -2.83 1.00
CA SER A 138 6.55 -2.19 2.16
C SER A 138 8.07 -2.36 2.17
N VAL A 139 8.77 -1.38 2.73
CA VAL A 139 10.18 -1.51 3.14
C VAL A 139 10.22 -2.35 4.42
N GLU A 140 10.91 -3.48 4.38
CA GLU A 140 11.09 -4.36 5.51
C GLU A 140 12.21 -3.86 6.43
N LEU A 141 11.92 -3.81 7.72
CA LEU A 141 12.84 -3.42 8.77
C LEU A 141 13.24 -4.64 9.60
N ASP A 142 14.48 -4.67 10.09
CA ASP A 142 14.96 -5.73 10.95
C ASP A 142 14.58 -5.50 12.42
N PHE A 143 13.29 -5.61 12.74
CA PHE A 143 12.82 -5.41 14.11
C PHE A 143 13.42 -6.43 15.09
N GLN A 144 13.79 -7.62 14.62
CA GLN A 144 14.43 -8.64 15.44
C GLN A 144 15.82 -8.18 15.87
N GLN A 145 16.63 -7.69 14.93
CA GLN A 145 17.96 -7.16 15.22
C GLN A 145 17.89 -5.89 16.08
N VAL A 146 16.89 -5.01 15.85
CA VAL A 146 16.61 -3.85 16.71
C VAL A 146 16.35 -4.30 18.15
N GLY A 147 15.51 -5.31 18.35
CA GLY A 147 15.22 -5.86 19.66
C GLY A 147 16.44 -6.50 20.33
N TYR A 148 17.24 -7.24 19.56
CA TYR A 148 18.48 -7.87 20.04
C TYR A 148 19.48 -6.82 20.55
N HIS A 149 19.78 -5.79 19.74
CA HIS A 149 20.67 -4.71 20.16
C HIS A 149 20.09 -3.89 21.31
N GLY A 150 18.76 -3.74 21.39
CA GLY A 150 18.10 -3.14 22.55
C GLY A 150 18.38 -3.90 23.84
N ALA A 151 18.31 -5.24 23.79
CA ALA A 151 18.63 -6.10 24.92
C ALA A 151 20.13 -6.08 25.28
N GLU A 152 21.03 -6.11 24.29
CA GLU A 152 22.47 -5.96 24.51
C GLU A 152 22.83 -4.62 25.15
N LEU A 153 22.21 -3.53 24.68
CA LEU A 153 22.39 -2.20 25.24
C LEU A 153 21.95 -2.18 26.71
N LEU A 154 20.77 -2.74 27.02
CA LEU A 154 20.26 -2.85 28.38
C LEU A 154 21.21 -3.67 29.28
N GLN A 155 21.68 -4.82 28.80
CA GLN A 155 22.65 -5.66 29.51
C GLN A 155 23.94 -4.89 29.80
N SER A 156 24.46 -4.14 28.83
CA SER A 156 25.67 -3.33 29.00
C SER A 156 25.50 -2.25 30.07
N MET A 157 24.31 -1.66 30.18
CA MET A 157 23.99 -0.63 31.18
C MET A 157 23.86 -1.24 32.59
N ILE A 158 23.35 -2.46 32.70
CA ILE A 158 23.27 -3.19 33.98
C ILE A 158 24.67 -3.60 34.45
N MET A 159 25.50 -4.13 33.56
CA MET A 159 26.82 -4.68 33.91
C MET A 159 27.88 -3.60 34.14
N LYS A 160 27.83 -2.48 33.41
CA LYS A 160 28.78 -1.37 33.55
C LYS A 160 28.10 -0.20 34.24
N ALA A 161 28.24 -0.12 35.57
CA ALA A 161 27.72 0.97 36.40
C ALA A 161 28.13 2.39 35.93
N ASN A 162 29.14 2.51 35.05
CA ASN A 162 29.54 3.73 34.36
C ASN A 162 29.68 3.53 32.83
N GLY A 163 28.55 3.46 32.13
CA GLY A 163 28.29 4.45 31.09
C GLY A 163 28.83 4.29 29.65
N SER A 164 29.65 3.31 29.25
CA SER A 164 30.09 3.19 27.83
C SER A 164 29.25 2.20 27.02
N GLY A 165 28.12 2.67 26.50
CA GLY A 165 27.32 1.97 25.48
C GLY A 165 27.04 3.00 24.39
N GLN A 166 27.50 2.75 23.17
CA GLN A 166 27.30 3.66 22.05
C GLN A 166 25.85 3.57 21.57
N ASN A 167 25.34 4.65 20.99
CA ASN A 167 24.07 4.57 20.25
C ASN A 167 24.28 3.61 19.06
N VAL A 168 23.35 2.69 18.87
CA VAL A 168 23.38 1.76 17.74
C VAL A 168 22.32 2.22 16.75
N THR A 169 22.76 2.92 15.71
CA THR A 169 21.87 3.41 14.65
C THR A 169 22.21 2.81 13.29
N ASP A 170 22.91 1.67 13.21
CA ASP A 170 23.42 1.16 11.93
C ASP A 170 22.49 0.16 11.21
N MET A 171 21.26 -0.02 11.72
CA MET A 171 20.32 -0.96 11.13
C MET A 171 19.58 -0.32 9.96
N GLY A 172 20.11 -0.57 8.76
CA GLY A 172 19.47 -0.22 7.50
C GLY A 172 18.19 -1.04 7.22
N PRO A 173 17.39 -0.61 6.22
CA PRO A 173 16.29 -1.43 5.72
C PRO A 173 16.81 -2.75 5.13
N MET A 174 16.07 -3.85 5.35
CA MET A 174 16.48 -5.18 4.88
C MET A 174 16.18 -5.40 3.40
N ALA A 175 14.95 -5.11 2.99
CA ALA A 175 14.46 -5.43 1.66
C ALA A 175 13.21 -4.63 1.29
N LEU A 176 12.93 -4.54 -0.02
CA LEU A 176 11.64 -4.11 -0.53
C LEU A 176 10.73 -5.32 -0.75
N ARG A 177 9.60 -5.37 -0.05
CA ARG A 177 8.56 -6.39 -0.24
C ARG A 177 7.48 -5.83 -1.16
N ILE A 178 7.62 -6.08 -2.45
CA ILE A 178 6.71 -5.57 -3.48
C ILE A 178 5.45 -6.43 -3.57
N ARG A 179 4.29 -5.76 -3.55
CA ARG A 179 2.94 -6.32 -3.68
C ARG A 179 2.09 -5.39 -4.55
N ARG A 180 0.80 -5.70 -4.67
CA ARG A 180 -0.15 -4.99 -5.56
C ARG A 180 -0.14 -3.47 -5.43
N SER A 181 0.02 -2.91 -4.24
CA SER A 181 -0.07 -1.46 -4.05
C SER A 181 1.01 -0.65 -4.76
N ALA A 182 2.11 -1.27 -5.22
CA ALA A 182 3.17 -0.57 -5.95
C ALA A 182 3.88 -1.46 -6.99
N GLU A 183 3.27 -2.55 -7.45
CA GLU A 183 3.92 -3.50 -8.38
C GLU A 183 4.05 -2.97 -9.81
N VAL A 184 3.19 -2.04 -10.22
CA VAL A 184 3.14 -1.53 -11.59
C VAL A 184 4.09 -0.34 -11.79
N ASN A 185 4.68 -0.23 -12.98
CA ASN A 185 5.45 0.94 -13.39
C ASN A 185 4.54 2.15 -13.64
N ALA A 186 5.07 3.37 -13.62
CA ALA A 186 4.27 4.55 -13.87
C ALA A 186 3.58 4.47 -15.26
N ILE A 187 2.25 4.54 -15.27
CA ILE A 187 1.43 4.31 -16.46
C ILE A 187 1.19 5.65 -17.17
N TYR A 188 1.99 5.91 -18.20
CA TYR A 188 1.80 7.06 -19.10
C TYR A 188 1.17 6.67 -20.44
N ASP A 189 1.13 5.38 -20.75
CA ASP A 189 0.50 4.85 -21.96
C ASP A 189 -1.03 4.90 -21.82
N LYS A 190 -1.67 5.74 -22.64
CA LYS A 190 -3.12 5.95 -22.61
C LYS A 190 -3.91 4.70 -23.00
N ASP A 191 -3.39 3.86 -23.89
CA ASP A 191 -4.10 2.65 -24.33
C ASP A 191 -4.11 1.61 -23.20
N VAL A 192 -2.97 1.44 -22.51
CA VAL A 192 -2.88 0.55 -21.34
C VAL A 192 -3.75 1.06 -20.20
N ALA A 193 -3.74 2.37 -19.93
CA ALA A 193 -4.61 2.99 -18.94
C ALA A 193 -6.10 2.78 -19.26
N ASN A 194 -6.49 2.91 -20.54
CA ASN A 194 -7.86 2.65 -21.00
C ASN A 194 -8.25 1.17 -20.83
N ALA A 195 -7.34 0.23 -21.13
CA ALA A 195 -7.57 -1.19 -20.90
C ALA A 195 -7.81 -1.49 -19.41
N LEU A 196 -6.99 -0.92 -18.51
CA LEU A 196 -7.16 -1.07 -17.06
C LEU A 196 -8.48 -0.46 -16.57
N LYS A 197 -8.85 0.72 -17.09
CA LYS A 197 -10.14 1.37 -16.81
C LYS A 197 -11.31 0.49 -17.26
N TYR A 198 -11.22 -0.12 -18.43
CA TYR A 198 -12.25 -1.03 -18.95
C TYR A 198 -12.43 -2.25 -18.04
N ILE A 199 -11.32 -2.91 -17.65
CA ILE A 199 -11.33 -4.07 -16.75
C ILE A 199 -12.03 -3.73 -15.43
N ARG A 200 -11.74 -2.55 -14.85
CA ARG A 200 -12.32 -2.09 -13.59
C ARG A 200 -13.81 -1.76 -13.71
N ALA A 201 -14.22 -1.13 -14.81
CA ALA A 201 -15.62 -0.78 -15.05
C ALA A 201 -16.53 -2.02 -15.19
N HIS A 202 -16.00 -3.14 -15.71
CA HIS A 202 -16.75 -4.36 -15.99
C HIS A 202 -16.40 -5.51 -15.03
N VAL A 203 -15.95 -5.20 -13.81
CA VAL A 203 -15.47 -6.20 -12.84
C VAL A 203 -16.55 -7.21 -12.40
N CYS A 204 -17.81 -6.77 -12.39
CA CYS A 204 -18.98 -7.60 -12.06
C CYS A 204 -19.43 -8.49 -13.23
N GLU A 205 -18.87 -8.28 -14.43
CA GLU A 205 -19.25 -8.99 -15.65
C GLU A 205 -18.22 -10.10 -15.96
N LEU A 206 -18.63 -11.08 -16.77
CA LEU A 206 -17.77 -12.17 -17.23
C LEU A 206 -16.93 -11.75 -18.44
N ILE A 207 -16.09 -10.73 -18.28
CA ILE A 207 -15.20 -10.26 -19.35
C ILE A 207 -14.07 -11.24 -19.65
N GLN A 208 -13.74 -11.36 -20.94
CA GLN A 208 -12.61 -12.10 -21.49
C GLN A 208 -11.52 -11.13 -21.97
N VAL A 209 -10.33 -11.68 -22.25
CA VAL A 209 -9.22 -10.88 -22.80
C VAL A 209 -9.61 -10.20 -24.12
N GLN A 210 -10.45 -10.84 -24.94
CA GLN A 210 -10.88 -10.24 -26.21
C GLN A 210 -11.75 -9.00 -26.02
N ASP A 211 -12.55 -8.94 -24.96
CA ASP A 211 -13.40 -7.77 -24.69
C ASP A 211 -12.54 -6.54 -24.36
N VAL A 212 -11.46 -6.76 -23.59
CA VAL A 212 -10.47 -5.70 -23.30
C VAL A 212 -9.76 -5.25 -24.57
N VAL A 213 -9.41 -6.16 -25.47
CA VAL A 213 -8.79 -5.81 -26.76
C VAL A 213 -9.75 -4.95 -27.59
N ASN A 214 -11.02 -5.37 -27.70
CA ASN A 214 -12.05 -4.65 -28.44
C ASN A 214 -12.35 -3.25 -27.88
N ALA A 215 -12.11 -3.04 -26.58
CA ALA A 215 -12.27 -1.76 -25.92
C ALA A 215 -11.10 -0.79 -26.18
N THR A 216 -10.01 -1.25 -26.80
CA THR A 216 -8.82 -0.45 -27.12
C THR A 216 -8.67 -0.26 -28.64
N THR A 217 -7.85 0.71 -29.04
CA THR A 217 -7.53 0.94 -30.46
C THR A 217 -6.42 0.01 -30.99
N LEU A 218 -5.85 -0.83 -30.12
CA LEU A 218 -4.67 -1.64 -30.42
C LEU A 218 -5.04 -3.04 -30.94
N SER A 219 -4.17 -3.59 -31.77
CA SER A 219 -4.23 -5.02 -32.07
C SER A 219 -3.96 -5.85 -30.81
N ARG A 220 -4.50 -7.07 -30.76
CA ARG A 220 -4.32 -8.00 -29.62
C ARG A 220 -2.83 -8.17 -29.24
N ARG A 221 -1.96 -8.33 -30.24
CA ARG A 221 -0.51 -8.49 -30.02
C ARG A 221 0.12 -7.23 -29.41
N ALA A 222 -0.16 -6.05 -30.00
CA ALA A 222 0.38 -4.79 -29.52
C ALA A 222 -0.08 -4.48 -28.09
N LEU A 223 -1.36 -4.73 -27.78
CA LEU A 223 -1.87 -4.57 -26.42
C LEU A 223 -1.15 -5.50 -25.44
N TYR A 224 -0.97 -6.78 -25.79
CA TYR A 224 -0.31 -7.74 -24.90
C TYR A 224 1.14 -7.34 -24.59
N GLU A 225 1.92 -6.98 -25.61
CA GLU A 225 3.32 -6.57 -25.47
C GLU A 225 3.45 -5.31 -24.60
N ARG A 226 2.62 -4.29 -24.85
CA ARG A 226 2.64 -3.03 -24.08
C ARG A 226 2.15 -3.23 -22.65
N PHE A 227 1.05 -3.98 -22.48
CA PHE A 227 0.45 -4.24 -21.18
C PHE A 227 1.41 -5.00 -20.28
N GLN A 228 2.04 -6.06 -20.77
CA GLN A 228 3.00 -6.84 -19.99
C GLN A 228 4.24 -6.01 -19.61
N LYS A 229 4.71 -5.11 -20.49
CA LYS A 229 5.85 -4.23 -20.20
C LYS A 229 5.54 -3.21 -19.09
N VAL A 230 4.33 -2.67 -19.08
CA VAL A 230 3.93 -1.61 -18.12
C VAL A 230 3.45 -2.22 -16.80
N VAL A 231 2.56 -3.20 -16.87
CA VAL A 231 1.86 -3.79 -15.72
C VAL A 231 2.67 -4.92 -15.09
N GLY A 232 3.52 -5.62 -15.86
CA GLY A 232 4.37 -6.71 -15.38
C GLY A 232 3.77 -8.11 -15.52
N HIS A 233 2.46 -8.21 -15.80
CA HIS A 233 1.76 -9.48 -16.04
C HIS A 233 0.69 -9.34 -17.13
N GLY A 234 0.09 -10.47 -17.53
CA GLY A 234 -0.90 -10.51 -18.61
C GLY A 234 -2.29 -10.02 -18.21
N ILE A 235 -3.07 -9.61 -19.22
CA ILE A 235 -4.44 -9.08 -19.10
C ILE A 235 -5.36 -10.04 -18.32
N TYR A 236 -5.29 -11.35 -18.58
CA TYR A 236 -6.10 -12.34 -17.88
C TYR A 236 -5.84 -12.36 -16.37
N THR A 237 -4.57 -12.24 -15.96
CA THR A 237 -4.19 -12.16 -14.55
C THR A 237 -4.73 -10.88 -13.93
N GLU A 238 -4.68 -9.76 -14.65
CA GLU A 238 -5.22 -8.49 -14.15
C GLU A 238 -6.73 -8.54 -13.93
N ILE A 239 -7.50 -9.11 -14.88
CA ILE A 239 -8.95 -9.31 -14.71
C ILE A 239 -9.25 -10.07 -13.40
N ARG A 240 -8.47 -11.11 -13.10
CA ARG A 240 -8.64 -11.89 -11.86
C ARG A 240 -8.26 -11.09 -10.62
N ASN A 241 -7.18 -10.32 -10.67
CA ASN A 241 -6.72 -9.52 -9.54
C ASN A 241 -7.74 -8.43 -9.19
N VAL A 242 -8.19 -7.65 -10.18
CA VAL A 242 -9.23 -6.62 -10.02
C VAL A 242 -10.52 -7.22 -9.47
N ARG A 243 -10.92 -8.40 -9.95
CA ARG A 243 -12.10 -9.10 -9.43
C ARG A 243 -11.95 -9.48 -7.95
N VAL A 244 -10.81 -10.02 -7.54
CA VAL A 244 -10.58 -10.35 -6.12
C VAL A 244 -10.49 -9.11 -5.23
N GLU A 245 -9.89 -8.02 -5.73
CA GLU A 245 -9.86 -6.74 -5.02
C GLU A 245 -11.27 -6.18 -4.83
N TYR A 246 -12.12 -6.25 -5.84
CA TYR A 246 -13.51 -5.81 -5.73
C TYR A 246 -14.31 -6.69 -4.75
N ILE A 247 -14.12 -8.01 -4.80
CA ILE A 247 -14.70 -8.93 -3.81
C ILE A 247 -14.23 -8.57 -2.39
N ALA A 248 -12.94 -8.27 -2.20
CA ALA A 248 -12.40 -7.87 -0.91
C ALA A 248 -13.02 -6.58 -0.39
N SER A 249 -13.27 -5.59 -1.26
CA SER A 249 -14.01 -4.38 -0.91
C SER A 249 -15.45 -4.71 -0.49
N MET A 250 -16.18 -5.54 -1.25
CA MET A 250 -17.54 -5.97 -0.86
C MET A 250 -17.56 -6.67 0.51
N LEU A 251 -16.54 -7.48 0.83
CA LEU A 251 -16.45 -8.17 2.11
C LEU A 251 -16.29 -7.21 3.29
N ILE A 252 -15.68 -6.03 3.08
CA ILE A 252 -15.38 -5.01 4.09
C ILE A 252 -16.49 -3.97 4.19
N ASP A 253 -17.01 -3.53 3.05
CA ASP A 253 -17.92 -2.38 2.94
C ASP A 253 -19.39 -2.75 3.09
N THR A 254 -19.72 -4.03 2.88
CA THR A 254 -21.11 -4.50 2.90
C THR A 254 -21.33 -5.53 4.01
N GLY A 255 -22.55 -5.54 4.55
CA GLY A 255 -23.02 -6.61 5.43
C GLY A 255 -23.46 -7.89 4.70
N ALA A 256 -23.23 -7.98 3.38
CA ALA A 256 -23.71 -9.11 2.58
C ALA A 256 -23.09 -10.44 3.03
N SER A 257 -23.86 -11.53 2.93
CA SER A 257 -23.32 -12.86 3.23
C SER A 257 -22.25 -13.25 2.20
N ILE A 258 -21.34 -14.14 2.59
CA ILE A 258 -20.31 -14.66 1.66
C ILE A 258 -20.96 -15.33 0.46
N LEU A 259 -22.08 -16.03 0.68
CA LEU A 259 -22.86 -16.68 -0.35
C LEU A 259 -23.48 -15.69 -1.34
N ASP A 260 -24.02 -14.56 -0.85
CA ASP A 260 -24.62 -13.55 -1.73
C ASP A 260 -23.56 -12.88 -2.61
N ILE A 261 -22.40 -12.55 -2.03
CA ILE A 261 -21.26 -12.03 -2.78
C ILE A 261 -20.82 -13.06 -3.83
N ALA A 262 -20.72 -14.34 -3.47
CA ALA A 262 -20.35 -15.39 -4.41
C ALA A 262 -21.33 -15.49 -5.60
N ARG A 263 -22.64 -15.38 -5.34
CA ARG A 263 -23.69 -15.39 -6.36
C ARG A 263 -23.59 -14.20 -7.32
N THR A 264 -23.23 -13.01 -6.83
CA THR A 264 -23.01 -11.82 -7.68
C THR A 264 -21.94 -12.06 -8.77
N PHE A 265 -20.93 -12.89 -8.49
CA PHE A 265 -19.89 -13.25 -9.48
C PHE A 265 -20.15 -14.58 -10.19
N GLY A 266 -21.38 -15.10 -10.14
CA GLY A 266 -21.77 -16.32 -10.83
C GLY A 266 -21.25 -17.62 -10.21
N TYR A 267 -20.82 -17.61 -8.93
CA TYR A 267 -20.45 -18.84 -8.23
C TYR A 267 -21.67 -19.49 -7.58
N CYS A 268 -21.97 -20.73 -7.96
CA CYS A 268 -23.07 -21.51 -7.40
C CYS A 268 -22.80 -22.07 -5.98
N GLY A 269 -21.61 -21.85 -5.42
CA GLY A 269 -21.27 -22.36 -4.09
C GLY A 269 -19.99 -21.75 -3.49
N GLU A 270 -19.91 -21.77 -2.15
CA GLU A 270 -18.84 -21.13 -1.38
C GLU A 270 -17.46 -21.78 -1.59
N GLY A 271 -17.40 -23.07 -1.94
CA GLY A 271 -16.14 -23.81 -2.08
C GLY A 271 -15.23 -23.27 -3.19
N ASN A 272 -15.78 -23.08 -4.39
CA ASN A 272 -15.03 -22.56 -5.53
C ASN A 272 -14.66 -21.09 -5.34
N PHE A 273 -15.59 -20.29 -4.83
CA PHE A 273 -15.37 -18.89 -4.48
C PHE A 273 -14.26 -18.73 -3.42
N GLY A 274 -14.30 -19.54 -2.36
CA GLY A 274 -13.32 -19.51 -1.29
C GLY A 274 -11.92 -19.90 -1.75
N ARG A 275 -11.79 -20.89 -2.65
CA ARG A 275 -10.50 -21.24 -3.28
C ARG A 275 -9.98 -20.13 -4.17
N TYR A 276 -10.85 -19.54 -4.99
CA TYR A 276 -10.51 -18.42 -5.87
C TYR A 276 -9.97 -17.22 -5.09
N PHE A 277 -10.68 -16.80 -4.05
CA PHE A 277 -10.25 -15.69 -3.18
C PHE A 277 -8.96 -16.02 -2.42
N ARG A 278 -8.85 -17.23 -1.85
CA ARG A 278 -7.66 -17.66 -1.10
C ARG A 278 -6.41 -17.71 -1.96
N CYS A 279 -6.53 -18.08 -3.23
CA CYS A 279 -5.40 -18.16 -4.14
C CYS A 279 -4.66 -16.80 -4.27
N ILE A 280 -5.39 -15.68 -4.20
CA ILE A 280 -4.82 -14.34 -4.35
C ILE A 280 -4.57 -13.68 -2.99
N LYS A 281 -5.52 -13.78 -2.05
CA LYS A 281 -5.42 -13.11 -0.72
C LYS A 281 -4.71 -13.95 0.35
N GLY A 282 -4.41 -15.22 0.07
CA GLY A 282 -3.74 -16.14 1.01
C GLY A 282 -4.63 -16.64 2.17
N MET A 283 -5.90 -16.22 2.24
CA MET A 283 -6.83 -16.60 3.32
C MET A 283 -8.27 -16.71 2.80
N SER A 284 -9.17 -17.34 3.58
CA SER A 284 -10.58 -17.45 3.20
C SER A 284 -11.32 -16.10 3.33
N PRO A 285 -12.41 -15.88 2.56
CA PRO A 285 -13.24 -14.68 2.68
C PRO A 285 -13.71 -14.39 4.11
N ARG A 286 -14.13 -15.44 4.84
CA ARG A 286 -14.57 -15.34 6.24
C ARG A 286 -13.45 -14.88 7.17
N LYS A 287 -12.26 -15.48 7.04
CA LYS A 287 -11.09 -15.11 7.84
C LYS A 287 -10.65 -13.68 7.54
N TYR A 288 -10.64 -13.30 6.26
CA TYR A 288 -10.32 -11.95 5.80
C TYR A 288 -11.24 -10.90 6.45
N ARG A 289 -12.57 -11.08 6.34
CA ARG A 289 -13.56 -10.18 6.95
C ARG A 289 -13.34 -10.04 8.46
N SER A 290 -13.20 -11.16 9.17
CA SER A 290 -13.01 -11.15 10.64
C SER A 290 -11.75 -10.41 11.06
N LEU A 291 -10.61 -10.73 10.43
CA LEU A 291 -9.32 -10.12 10.76
C LEU A 291 -9.31 -8.63 10.42
N TYR A 292 -9.94 -8.25 9.31
CA TYR A 292 -10.03 -6.85 8.92
C TYR A 292 -10.74 -6.02 9.98
N HIS A 293 -11.89 -6.47 10.50
CA HIS A 293 -12.59 -5.75 11.56
C HIS A 293 -11.78 -5.67 12.85
N GLN A 294 -11.06 -6.74 13.22
CA GLN A 294 -10.19 -6.74 14.41
C GLN A 294 -9.04 -5.73 14.29
N ILE A 295 -8.33 -5.71 13.16
CA ILE A 295 -7.22 -4.76 12.94
C ILE A 295 -7.75 -3.33 12.77
N ARG A 296 -8.90 -3.16 12.10
CA ARG A 296 -9.49 -1.84 11.96
C ARG A 296 -9.72 -1.22 13.33
N LEU A 297 -10.29 -1.96 14.29
CA LEU A 297 -10.50 -1.49 15.66
C LEU A 297 -9.18 -1.16 16.38
N SER A 298 -8.12 -1.95 16.21
CA SER A 298 -6.82 -1.66 16.85
C SER A 298 -6.11 -0.43 16.27
N ARG A 299 -6.27 -0.13 14.97
CA ARG A 299 -5.71 1.08 14.33
C ARG A 299 -6.29 2.39 14.87
N TYR A 300 -7.50 2.37 15.43
CA TYR A 300 -8.17 3.57 15.95
C TYR A 300 -7.96 3.78 17.45
N ASN A 301 -7.34 2.81 18.15
CA ASN A 301 -7.04 2.91 19.57
C ASN A 301 -5.60 2.44 19.84
N PRO A 302 -4.58 3.18 19.36
CA PRO A 302 -3.19 2.86 19.69
C PRO A 302 -3.01 3.14 21.19
N GLN A 303 -2.94 2.07 21.99
CA GLN A 303 -2.41 2.14 23.35
C GLN A 303 -0.95 2.57 23.31
#